data_AF-A0A7C2EIB4-F1
#
_entry.id   AF-A0A7C2EIB4-F1
#
_cell.length_a   1.000
_cell.length_b   1.000
_cell.length_c   1.000
_cell.angle_alpha   90.00
_cell.angle_beta   90.00
_cell.angle_gamma   90.00
#
_symmetry.space_group_name_H-M   'P 1'
#
loop_
_entity.id
_entity.type
_entity.pdbx_description
1 polymer ?
#
loop_
_entity_poly.entity_id
_entity_poly.type
_entity_poly.pdbx_seq_one_letter_code
_entity_poly.pdbx_strand_id
1 'polypeptide(L)'
;MPEVAERVRNLPPYLFARIEKLIEEKKAEGVDVISLGIGDPDQPTPEHICAEAAKQLYLPANHQYPSSVGMLAFRTTVAEWYARRFGVV
;
A
#
# COMPACT_ATOMS: atom_id res chain seq x y z
N MET A 1 10.38 32.42 -2.50
CA MET A 1 10.21 30.95 -2.52
C MET A 1 11.02 30.42 -3.68
N PRO A 2 11.79 29.34 -3.53
CA PRO A 2 12.52 28.74 -4.64
C PRO A 2 11.55 28.29 -5.74
N GLU A 3 11.99 28.36 -7.00
CA GLU A 3 11.21 27.86 -8.13
C GLU A 3 11.03 26.34 -8.01
N VAL A 4 9.84 25.85 -8.32
CA VAL A 4 9.53 24.41 -8.30
C VAL A 4 10.25 23.72 -9.45
N ALA A 5 10.90 22.59 -9.17
CA ALA A 5 11.62 21.80 -10.19
C ALA A 5 10.70 21.40 -11.36
N GLU A 6 11.23 21.45 -12.58
CA GLU A 6 10.49 21.17 -13.81
C GLU A 6 9.83 19.78 -13.83
N ARG A 7 10.52 18.75 -13.33
CA ARG A 7 9.97 17.40 -13.18
C ARG A 7 8.71 17.34 -12.31
N VAL A 8 8.58 18.22 -11.32
CA VAL A 8 7.39 18.30 -10.45
C VAL A 8 6.27 19.05 -11.18
N ARG A 9 6.61 20.10 -11.94
CA ARG A 9 5.64 20.82 -12.78
C ARG A 9 5.02 19.93 -13.87
N ASN A 10 5.77 18.96 -14.37
CA ASN A 10 5.32 18.05 -15.43
C ASN A 10 4.59 16.81 -14.91
N LEU A 11 4.36 16.66 -13.60
CA LEU A 11 3.54 15.56 -13.08
C LEU A 11 2.08 15.76 -13.51
N PRO A 12 1.44 14.74 -14.10
CA PRO A 12 0.02 14.83 -14.44
C PRO A 12 -0.83 14.92 -13.15
N PRO A 13 -2.02 15.52 -13.21
CA PRO A 13 -2.93 15.54 -12.08
C PRO A 13 -3.30 14.12 -11.65
N TYR A 14 -3.35 13.88 -10.34
CA TYR A 14 -3.74 12.59 -9.80
C TYR A 14 -5.23 12.32 -10.07
N LEU A 15 -5.49 11.36 -10.95
CA LEU A 15 -6.84 11.04 -11.43
C LEU A 15 -7.79 10.66 -10.28
N PHE A 16 -7.33 9.85 -9.33
CA PHE A 16 -8.19 9.35 -8.26
C PHE A 16 -8.66 10.46 -7.31
N ALA A 17 -7.83 11.47 -7.01
CA ALA A 17 -8.29 12.61 -6.21
C ALA A 17 -9.46 13.37 -6.85
N ARG A 18 -9.52 13.40 -8.19
CA ARG A 18 -10.66 13.99 -8.91
C ARG A 18 -11.90 13.10 -8.78
N ILE A 19 -11.74 11.79 -8.93
CA ILE A 19 -12.83 10.81 -8.80
C ILE A 19 -13.40 10.83 -7.37
N GLU A 20 -12.53 10.83 -6.35
CA GLU A 20 -12.91 10.94 -4.94
C GLU A 20 -13.77 12.18 -4.68
N LYS A 21 -13.35 13.35 -5.19
CA LYS A 21 -14.12 14.58 -5.07
C LYS A 21 -15.52 14.46 -5.71
N LEU A 22 -15.62 13.89 -6.91
CA LEU A 22 -16.91 13.68 -7.57
C LEU A 22 -17.80 12.70 -6.78
N ILE A 23 -17.22 11.64 -6.21
CA ILE A 23 -17.94 10.69 -5.36
C ILE A 23 -18.49 11.40 -4.13
N GLU A 24 -17.69 12.24 -3.46
CA GLU A 24 -18.11 13.02 -2.30
C GLU A 24 -19.23 14.01 -2.65
N GLU A 25 -19.10 14.75 -3.76
CA GLU A 25 -20.13 15.66 -4.26
C GLU A 25 -21.46 14.92 -4.52
N LYS A 26 -21.41 13.76 -5.19
CA LYS A 26 -22.61 12.96 -5.49
C LYS A 26 -23.24 12.36 -4.23
N LYS A 27 -22.43 11.89 -3.28
CA LYS A 27 -22.91 11.43 -1.98
C LYS A 27 -23.59 12.56 -1.20
N ALA A 28 -23.04 13.78 -1.23
CA ALA A 28 -23.65 14.95 -0.60
C ALA A 28 -24.99 15.35 -1.24
N GLU A 29 -25.16 15.09 -2.54
CA GLU A 29 -26.43 15.23 -3.27
C GLU A 29 -27.44 14.09 -2.96
N GLY A 30 -27.07 13.11 -2.13
CA GLY A 30 -27.92 11.97 -1.78
C GLY A 30 -27.95 10.85 -2.83
N VAL A 31 -27.02 10.86 -3.79
CA VAL A 31 -26.88 9.80 -4.79
C VAL A 31 -26.22 8.57 -4.17
N ASP A 32 -26.82 7.40 -4.39
CA ASP A 32 -26.20 6.12 -4.05
C ASP A 32 -25.10 5.77 -5.07
N VAL A 33 -23.85 5.78 -4.60
CA VAL A 33 -22.66 5.61 -5.46
C VAL A 33 -22.07 4.22 -5.24
N ILE A 34 -22.15 3.38 -6.26
CA ILE A 34 -21.49 2.07 -6.29
C ILE A 34 -20.04 2.23 -6.77
N SER A 35 -19.08 1.92 -5.89
CA SER A 35 -17.66 2.01 -6.21
C SER A 35 -17.15 0.75 -6.91
N LEU A 36 -16.87 0.86 -8.21
CA LEU A 36 -16.22 -0.18 -9.02
C LEU A 36 -14.88 0.29 -9.61
N GLY A 37 -14.39 1.45 -9.17
CA GLY A 37 -13.26 2.15 -9.77
C GLY A 37 -11.90 1.93 -9.08
N ILE A 38 -11.88 1.32 -7.90
CA ILE A 38 -10.68 1.10 -7.09
C ILE A 38 -10.52 -0.39 -6.85
N GLY A 39 -9.34 -0.93 -7.17
CA GLY A 39 -9.00 -2.35 -6.98
C GLY A 39 -8.59 -2.69 -5.54
N ASP A 40 -9.21 -2.07 -4.55
CA ASP A 40 -8.97 -2.36 -3.14
C ASP A 40 -9.80 -3.59 -2.73
N PRO A 41 -9.19 -4.65 -2.17
CA PRO A 41 -9.95 -5.81 -1.69
C PRO A 41 -11.00 -5.42 -0.64
N ASP A 42 -12.19 -5.98 -0.74
CA ASP A 42 -13.26 -5.85 0.25
C ASP A 42 -13.05 -6.73 1.48
N GLN A 43 -12.21 -7.77 1.34
CA GLN A 43 -11.88 -8.70 2.41
C GLN A 43 -10.74 -8.18 3.30
N PRO A 44 -10.83 -8.38 4.62
CA PRO A 44 -9.76 -7.98 5.52
C PRO A 44 -8.51 -8.83 5.32
N THR A 45 -7.36 -8.29 5.73
CA THR A 45 -6.12 -9.06 5.87
C THR A 45 -6.36 -10.31 6.74
N PRO A 46 -5.90 -11.51 6.32
CA PRO A 46 -6.05 -12.74 7.10
C PRO A 46 -5.59 -12.60 8.55
N GLU A 47 -6.37 -13.15 9.49
CA GLU A 47 -6.18 -12.98 10.94
C GLU A 47 -4.78 -13.35 11.42
N HIS A 48 -4.21 -14.46 10.91
CA HIS A 48 -2.89 -14.91 11.31
C HIS A 48 -1.78 -13.89 10.99
N ILE A 49 -1.93 -13.09 9.94
CA ILE A 49 -0.98 -12.03 9.57
C ILE A 49 -1.10 -10.87 10.56
N CYS A 50 -2.33 -10.44 10.85
CA CYS A 50 -2.59 -9.38 11.82
C CYS A 50 -2.10 -9.77 13.23
N ALA A 51 -2.35 -11.02 13.64
CA ALA A 51 -1.92 -11.55 14.92
C ALA A 51 -0.39 -11.61 15.04
N GLU A 52 0.31 -12.02 13.97
CA GLU A 52 1.78 -12.04 13.97
C GLU A 52 2.35 -10.62 13.99
N ALA A 53 1.82 -9.70 13.17
CA ALA A 53 2.22 -8.31 13.19
C ALA A 53 2.05 -7.70 14.60
N ALA A 54 0.92 -7.95 15.26
CA ALA A 54 0.66 -7.47 16.61
C ALA A 54 1.70 -7.99 17.62
N LYS A 55 2.09 -9.28 17.54
CA LYS A 55 3.16 -9.84 18.40
C LYS A 55 4.50 -9.15 18.12
N GLN A 56 4.85 -8.97 16.86
CA GLN A 56 6.13 -8.37 16.45
C GLN A 56 6.26 -6.91 16.90
N LEU A 57 5.15 -6.17 17.07
CA LEU A 57 5.16 -4.80 17.60
C LEU A 57 5.68 -4.70 19.04
N TYR A 58 5.51 -5.76 19.85
CA TYR A 58 5.96 -5.78 21.24
C TYR A 58 7.43 -6.18 21.41
N LEU A 59 8.16 -6.44 20.32
CA LEU A 59 9.58 -6.77 20.36
C LEU A 59 10.42 -5.50 20.18
N PRO A 60 11.17 -5.03 21.20
CA PRO A 60 11.94 -3.79 21.11
C PRO A 60 13.01 -3.79 20.01
N ALA A 61 13.53 -4.97 19.66
CA ALA A 61 14.50 -5.13 18.57
C ALA A 61 13.92 -4.68 17.20
N ASN A 62 12.60 -4.74 17.03
CA ASN A 62 11.93 -4.33 15.78
C ASN A 62 11.70 -2.81 15.69
N HIS A 63 12.03 -2.03 16.73
CA HIS A 63 11.82 -0.57 16.75
C HIS A 63 13.03 0.20 16.20
N GLN A 64 14.15 -0.50 15.99
CA GLN A 64 15.36 0.09 15.41
C GLN A 64 15.28 0.11 13.89
N TYR A 65 16.09 0.98 13.28
CA TYR A 65 16.17 1.05 11.82
C TYR A 65 16.61 -0.31 11.24
N PRO A 66 15.86 -0.86 10.28
CA PRO A 66 16.32 -2.01 9.52
C PRO A 66 17.45 -1.59 8.58
N SER A 67 18.13 -2.56 7.98
CA SER A 67 19.03 -2.26 6.85
C SER A 67 18.26 -1.60 5.71
N SER A 68 18.91 -0.71 4.96
CA SER A 68 18.31 0.02 3.82
C SER A 68 17.72 -0.89 2.75
N VAL A 69 18.22 -2.12 2.62
CA VAL A 69 17.75 -3.12 1.67
C VAL A 69 16.59 -3.99 2.20
N GLY A 70 16.13 -3.77 3.43
CA GLY A 70 15.10 -4.58 4.10
C GLY A 70 15.65 -5.83 4.81
N MET A 71 14.82 -6.47 5.65
CA MET A 71 15.22 -7.61 6.47
C MET A 71 15.62 -8.83 5.62
N LEU A 72 16.76 -9.46 5.96
CA LEU A 72 17.24 -10.66 5.26
C LEU A 72 16.19 -11.79 5.29
N ALA A 73 15.58 -12.04 6.44
CA ALA A 73 14.57 -13.09 6.60
C ALA A 73 13.39 -12.94 5.63
N PHE A 74 12.89 -11.71 5.46
CA PHE A 74 11.83 -11.41 4.49
C PHE A 74 12.30 -11.68 3.06
N ARG A 75 13.48 -11.18 2.69
CA ARG A 75 14.03 -11.33 1.34
C ARG A 75 14.25 -12.80 0.96
N THR A 76 14.79 -13.60 1.89
CA THR A 76 14.94 -15.05 1.70
C THR A 76 13.58 -15.73 1.54
N THR A 77 12.60 -15.38 2.39
CA THR A 77 11.24 -15.95 2.30
C THR A 77 10.57 -15.65 0.96
N VAL A 78 10.72 -14.43 0.43
CA VAL A 78 10.20 -14.05 -0.89
C VAL A 78 10.86 -14.85 -2.01
N ALA A 79 12.19 -15.00 -1.98
CA ALA A 79 12.92 -15.78 -2.96
C ALA A 79 12.47 -17.25 -2.97
N GLU A 80 12.36 -17.87 -1.80
CA GLU A 80 11.87 -19.24 -1.68
C GLU A 80 10.41 -19.39 -2.11
N TRP A 81 9.56 -18.40 -1.81
CA TRP A 81 8.16 -18.41 -2.26
C TRP A 81 8.08 -18.34 -3.79
N TYR A 82 8.91 -17.51 -4.41
CA TYR A 82 9.03 -17.44 -5.87
C TYR A 82 9.52 -18.76 -6.47
N ALA A 83 10.54 -19.38 -5.88
CA ALA A 83 11.04 -20.68 -6.30
C ALA A 83 9.95 -21.77 -6.22
N ARG A 84 9.22 -21.84 -5.10
CA ARG A 84 8.15 -22.83 -4.92
C ARG A 84 6.95 -22.60 -5.84
N ARG A 85 6.53 -21.34 -6.03
CA ARG A 85 5.31 -21.01 -6.77
C ARG A 85 5.53 -20.98 -8.28
N PHE A 86 6.70 -20.52 -8.72
CA PHE A 86 6.96 -20.20 -10.12
C PHE A 86 8.21 -20.89 -10.68
N GLY A 87 9.01 -21.58 -9.86
CA GLY A 87 10.23 -22.26 -10.31
C GLY A 87 11.40 -21.33 -10.64
N VAL A 88 11.35 -20.07 -10.19
CA VAL A 88 12.43 -19.09 -10.41
C VAL A 88 13.56 -19.35 -9.40
N VAL A 89 14.79 -19.54 -9.89
CA VAL A 89 16.00 -19.81 -9.09
C VAL A 89 16.96 -18.62 -9.08
#